data_AF-A0A956LIE4-F1
#
_entry.id   AF-A0A956LIE4-F1
#
_cell.length_a   1.000
_cell.length_b   1.000
_cell.length_c   1.000
_cell.angle_alpha   90.00
_cell.angle_beta   90.00
_cell.angle_gamma   90.00
#
_symmetry.space_group_name_H-M   'P 1'
#
loop_
_entity.id
_entity.type
_entity.pdbx_description
1 polymer ?
#
loop_
_entity_poly.entity_id
_entity_poly.type
_entity_poly.pdbx_seq_one_letter_code
_entity_poly.pdbx_strand_id
1 'polypeptide(L)'
;GEEVNRSPTQAYRRYVINFGERSLEEAAAWPGLLAIVRERVKPARARLRDNTDGRRRRKYWWQFGRVTPALWRGLATVPRALVTSIVTKHLAFSFQPPDRVFSHKLQVFLLPGYEHFAVLQSRVHERWARLLSSTLETRLNYSASDCFETFPLPEAAALDPRGALAAAGRALYEARARFMLETGQGLTRTYNALVDPEVTDARVASLRALHRELDRAALAAYGWTELAPPPMTAPRGAHERAALARFEDELLDRLFALNARRAAAEREACLHEHVL
;
A
#
# COMPACT_ATOMS: atom_id res chain seq x y z
N GLY A 1 8.64 2.53 -5.15
CA GLY A 1 7.72 3.15 -6.12
C GLY A 1 8.01 2.72 -7.55
N GLU A 2 9.10 3.21 -8.15
CA GLU A 2 9.27 3.13 -9.61
C GLU A 2 9.15 1.73 -10.24
N GLU A 3 9.89 0.74 -9.74
CA GLU A 3 9.85 -0.63 -10.27
C GLU A 3 8.45 -1.23 -10.17
N VAL A 4 7.79 -1.07 -9.01
CA VAL A 4 6.41 -1.52 -8.80
C VAL A 4 5.42 -0.81 -9.74
N ASN A 5 5.62 0.48 -10.00
CA ASN A 5 4.62 1.29 -10.71
C ASN A 5 4.81 1.36 -12.24
N ARG A 6 6.04 1.16 -12.73
CA ARG A 6 6.38 1.32 -14.15
C ARG A 6 6.59 0.00 -14.87
N SER A 7 7.05 -1.06 -14.19
CA SER A 7 7.29 -2.35 -14.82
C SER A 7 5.96 -3.10 -15.03
N PRO A 8 5.74 -3.69 -16.22
CA PRO A 8 4.55 -4.54 -16.48
C PRO A 8 4.55 -5.80 -15.62
N THR A 9 5.72 -6.39 -15.38
CA THR A 9 5.92 -7.56 -14.52
C THR A 9 6.14 -7.17 -13.06
N GLN A 10 6.31 -5.88 -12.79
CA GLN A 10 6.67 -5.34 -11.47
C GLN A 10 7.96 -5.96 -10.90
N ALA A 11 8.83 -6.48 -11.79
CA ALA A 11 10.13 -7.00 -11.44
C ALA A 11 11.08 -5.89 -10.97
N TYR A 12 11.99 -6.24 -10.05
CA TYR A 12 13.10 -5.39 -9.66
C TYR A 12 14.21 -5.45 -10.71
N ARG A 13 14.98 -4.37 -10.82
CA ARG A 13 16.20 -4.28 -11.64
C ARG A 13 17.40 -3.73 -10.85
N ARG A 14 17.16 -3.25 -9.63
CA ARG A 14 18.18 -2.72 -8.73
C ARG A 14 18.53 -3.73 -7.65
N TYR A 15 19.80 -3.73 -7.26
CA TYR A 15 20.35 -4.58 -6.23
C TYR A 15 20.88 -3.73 -5.07
N VAL A 16 20.90 -4.31 -3.88
CA VAL A 16 21.43 -3.67 -2.67
C VAL A 16 22.24 -4.68 -1.88
N ILE A 17 23.32 -4.21 -1.26
CA ILE A 17 24.12 -5.01 -0.34
C ILE A 17 23.45 -4.94 1.03
N ASN A 18 22.92 -6.07 1.49
CA ASN A 18 22.26 -6.19 2.79
C ASN A 18 22.90 -7.32 3.61
N PHE A 19 23.76 -6.97 4.55
CA PHE A 19 24.34 -7.94 5.49
C PHE A 19 23.38 -8.33 6.62
N GLY A 20 22.21 -7.69 6.73
CA GLY A 20 21.27 -7.90 7.83
C GLY A 20 21.86 -7.44 9.16
N GLU A 21 21.73 -8.29 10.18
CA GLU A 21 22.24 -8.04 11.54
C GLU A 21 23.62 -8.67 11.78
N ARG A 22 24.27 -9.19 10.72
CA ARG A 22 25.57 -9.85 10.81
C ARG A 22 26.64 -8.95 11.45
N SER A 23 27.54 -9.58 12.20
CA SER A 23 28.77 -8.94 12.69
C SER A 23 29.67 -8.53 11.52
N LEU A 24 30.71 -7.75 11.81
CA LEU A 24 31.67 -7.36 10.77
C LEU A 24 32.49 -8.58 10.31
N GLU A 25 32.79 -9.49 11.24
CA GLU A 25 33.49 -10.74 11.01
C GLU A 25 32.67 -11.66 10.09
N GLU A 26 31.37 -11.81 10.35
CA GLU A 26 30.46 -12.57 9.49
C GLU A 26 30.31 -11.92 8.10
N ALA A 27 30.21 -10.59 8.03
CA ALA A 27 30.15 -9.87 6.76
C ALA A 27 31.45 -10.00 5.94
N ALA A 28 32.59 -10.27 6.59
CA ALA A 28 33.88 -10.47 5.92
C ALA A 28 33.93 -11.74 5.06
N ALA A 29 32.96 -12.66 5.19
CA ALA A 29 32.77 -13.76 4.27
C ALA A 29 32.48 -13.30 2.82
N TRP A 30 32.08 -12.05 2.60
CA TRP A 30 31.89 -11.44 1.28
C TRP A 30 32.81 -10.23 1.09
N PRO A 31 34.12 -10.43 0.88
CA PRO A 31 35.12 -9.36 0.90
C PRO A 31 34.87 -8.28 -0.17
N GLY A 32 34.43 -8.68 -1.37
CA GLY A 32 34.11 -7.73 -2.45
C GLY A 32 32.93 -6.82 -2.12
N LEU A 33 31.84 -7.37 -1.55
CA LEU A 33 30.68 -6.59 -1.14
C LEU A 33 31.03 -5.66 0.03
N LEU A 34 31.80 -6.15 1.00
CA LEU A 34 32.22 -5.36 2.15
C LEU A 34 33.17 -4.22 1.73
N ALA A 35 34.03 -4.43 0.73
CA ALA A 35 34.88 -3.40 0.16
C ALA A 35 34.07 -2.25 -0.45
N ILE A 36 33.03 -2.55 -1.24
CA ILE A 36 32.11 -1.54 -1.80
C ILE A 36 31.46 -0.70 -0.68
N VAL A 37 30.96 -1.36 0.37
CA VAL A 37 30.32 -0.66 1.50
C VAL A 37 31.34 0.16 2.28
N ARG A 38 32.58 -0.33 2.44
CA ARG A 38 33.65 0.37 3.12
C ARG A 38 34.07 1.64 2.37
N GLU A 39 34.20 1.56 1.05
CA GLU A 39 34.60 2.69 0.22
C GLU A 39 33.48 3.72 0.09
N ARG A 40 32.24 3.27 -0.16
CA ARG A 40 31.14 4.16 -0.56
C ARG A 40 30.21 4.59 0.59
N VAL A 41 30.04 3.76 1.63
CA VAL A 41 29.09 4.02 2.72
C VAL A 41 29.79 4.52 3.97
N LYS A 42 30.91 3.91 4.37
CA LYS A 42 31.62 4.25 5.62
C LYS A 42 31.99 5.75 5.73
N PRO A 43 32.51 6.43 4.68
CA PRO A 43 32.86 7.85 4.80
C PRO A 43 31.64 8.75 5.07
N ALA A 44 30.51 8.47 4.41
CA ALA A 44 29.27 9.20 4.64
C ALA A 44 28.72 8.96 6.06
N ARG A 45 28.84 7.72 6.58
CA ARG A 45 28.44 7.38 7.95
C ARG A 45 29.29 8.14 8.98
N ALA A 46 30.61 8.24 8.77
CA ALA A 46 31.53 8.95 9.66
C ALA A 46 31.17 10.43 9.85
N ARG A 47 30.57 11.07 8.83
CA ARG A 47 30.14 12.49 8.84
C ARG A 47 28.75 12.71 9.45
N LEU A 48 28.06 11.68 9.91
CA LEU A 48 26.75 11.83 10.56
C LEU A 48 26.88 12.62 11.87
N ARG A 49 25.80 13.33 12.25
CA ARG A 49 25.70 14.06 13.51
C ARG A 49 25.91 13.14 14.73
N ASP A 50 26.35 13.71 15.84
CA ASP A 50 26.53 12.95 17.08
C ASP A 50 25.24 12.79 17.89
N ASN A 51 24.28 12.08 17.33
CA ASN A 51 23.08 11.64 18.04
C ASN A 51 23.03 10.10 18.10
N THR A 52 22.04 9.54 18.80
CA THR A 52 21.89 8.09 19.00
C THR A 52 21.92 7.31 17.68
N ASP A 53 21.20 7.77 16.65
CA ASP A 53 21.14 7.14 15.32
C ASP A 53 22.49 7.26 14.57
N GLY A 54 23.14 8.42 14.62
CA GLY A 54 24.45 8.67 14.04
C GLY A 54 25.54 7.80 14.66
N ARG A 55 25.59 7.70 16.00
CA ARG A 55 26.54 6.82 16.72
C ARG A 55 26.38 5.36 16.32
N ARG A 56 25.15 4.84 16.29
CA ARG A 56 24.85 3.47 15.84
C ARG A 56 25.35 3.25 14.42
N ARG A 57 25.02 4.16 13.50
CA ARG A 57 25.35 4.07 12.07
C ARG A 57 26.85 4.22 11.79
N ARG A 58 27.61 4.92 12.64
CA ARG A 58 29.08 4.96 12.60
C ARG A 58 29.68 3.65 13.10
N LYS A 59 29.18 3.14 14.23
CA LYS A 59 29.63 1.86 14.82
C LYS A 59 29.39 0.69 13.87
N TYR A 60 28.18 0.56 13.33
CA TYR A 60 27.75 -0.50 12.42
C TYR A 60 27.67 0.00 10.97
N TRP A 61 28.75 0.60 10.47
CA TRP A 61 28.78 1.26 9.16
C TRP A 61 28.46 0.34 7.97
N TRP A 62 28.61 -0.99 8.15
CA TRP A 62 28.30 -1.99 7.14
C TRP A 62 26.82 -2.41 7.13
N GLN A 63 26.06 -2.12 8.19
CA GLN A 63 24.64 -2.46 8.29
C GLN A 63 23.74 -1.33 7.75
N PHE A 64 22.48 -1.66 7.49
CA PHE A 64 21.46 -0.64 7.24
C PHE A 64 21.23 0.25 8.47
N GLY A 65 20.83 1.50 8.19
CA GLY A 65 20.59 2.51 9.23
C GLY A 65 19.51 2.08 10.24
N ARG A 66 18.54 1.28 9.79
CA ARG A 66 17.63 0.47 10.61
C ARG A 66 17.54 -0.91 9.96
N VAL A 67 17.63 -1.96 10.77
CA VAL A 67 17.66 -3.37 10.29
C VAL A 67 16.27 -4.01 10.23
N THR A 68 15.26 -3.38 10.84
CA THR A 68 13.83 -3.74 10.77
C THR A 68 13.54 -5.24 10.91
N PRO A 69 13.98 -5.90 11.99
CA PRO A 69 13.92 -7.36 12.11
C PRO A 69 12.48 -7.88 12.20
N ALA A 70 11.55 -7.09 12.74
CA ALA A 70 10.12 -7.42 12.77
C ALA A 70 9.53 -7.56 11.35
N LEU A 71 9.94 -6.68 10.41
CA LEU A 71 9.51 -6.78 9.01
C LEU A 71 10.01 -8.09 8.38
N TRP A 72 11.29 -8.43 8.57
CA TRP A 72 11.86 -9.66 8.01
C TRP A 72 11.24 -10.93 8.58
N ARG A 73 11.01 -10.97 9.90
CA ARG A 73 10.28 -12.07 10.54
C ARG A 73 8.87 -12.21 10.00
N GLY A 74 8.14 -11.10 9.85
CA GLY A 74 6.80 -11.11 9.31
C GLY A 74 6.73 -11.48 7.83
N LEU A 75 7.69 -11.04 7.02
CA LEU A 75 7.78 -11.45 5.61
C LEU A 75 8.01 -12.96 5.46
N ALA A 76 8.69 -13.60 6.41
CA ALA A 76 8.91 -15.05 6.40
C ALA A 76 7.64 -15.86 6.68
N THR A 77 6.58 -15.27 7.22
CA THR A 77 5.32 -15.97 7.53
C THR A 77 4.27 -15.90 6.42
N VAL A 78 4.51 -15.12 5.36
CA VAL A 78 3.55 -14.92 4.27
C VAL A 78 4.14 -15.30 2.91
N PRO A 79 3.34 -15.87 1.99
CA PRO A 79 3.82 -16.25 0.66
C PRO A 79 4.09 -15.03 -0.25
N ARG A 80 3.50 -13.88 0.09
CA ARG A 80 3.60 -12.61 -0.63
C ARG A 80 3.14 -11.49 0.30
N ALA A 81 3.70 -10.29 0.11
CA ALA A 81 3.28 -9.08 0.81
C ALA A 81 2.56 -8.15 -0.16
N LEU A 82 1.59 -7.38 0.33
CA LEU A 82 1.00 -6.29 -0.44
C LEU A 82 1.85 -5.04 -0.28
N VAL A 83 2.10 -4.30 -1.36
CA VAL A 83 2.87 -3.05 -1.31
C VAL A 83 2.19 -1.93 -2.06
N THR A 84 2.47 -0.70 -1.66
CA THR A 84 2.12 0.51 -2.42
C THR A 84 3.25 1.53 -2.37
N SER A 85 3.34 2.39 -3.38
CA SER A 85 4.27 3.53 -3.37
C SER A 85 3.76 4.59 -2.41
N ILE A 86 4.61 5.03 -1.48
CA ILE A 86 4.25 6.08 -0.51
C ILE A 86 3.87 7.36 -1.24
N VAL A 87 4.73 7.82 -2.18
CA VAL A 87 4.40 8.96 -3.04
C VAL A 87 3.77 8.46 -4.33
N THR A 88 2.53 8.83 -4.61
CA THR A 88 1.81 8.39 -5.82
C THR A 88 0.68 9.34 -6.26
N LYS A 89 0.39 9.38 -7.57
CA LYS A 89 -0.78 10.07 -8.12
C LYS A 89 -2.05 9.22 -7.94
N HIS A 90 -1.91 7.93 -8.23
CA HIS A 90 -2.97 6.92 -8.15
C HIS A 90 -2.61 5.92 -7.07
N LEU A 91 -3.49 5.72 -6.09
CA LEU A 91 -3.25 4.73 -5.05
C LEU A 91 -3.51 3.34 -5.62
N ALA A 92 -2.44 2.60 -5.88
CA ALA A 92 -2.50 1.28 -6.49
C ALA A 92 -1.62 0.31 -5.71
N PHE A 93 -2.19 -0.83 -5.34
CA PHE A 93 -1.51 -1.85 -4.56
C PHE A 93 -1.06 -3.01 -5.46
N SER A 94 0.06 -3.63 -5.11
CA SER A 94 0.52 -4.85 -5.77
C SER A 94 1.10 -5.88 -4.80
N PHE A 95 0.85 -7.16 -5.06
CA PHE A 95 1.55 -8.24 -4.39
C PHE A 95 2.99 -8.35 -4.85
N GLN A 96 3.89 -8.63 -3.91
CA GLN A 96 5.31 -8.86 -4.16
C GLN A 96 5.78 -10.07 -3.34
N PRO A 97 6.60 -10.96 -3.91
CA PRO A 97 7.25 -12.01 -3.16
C PRO A 97 8.09 -11.45 -1.98
N PRO A 98 8.21 -12.18 -0.86
CA PRO A 98 8.90 -11.72 0.34
C PRO A 98 10.44 -11.77 0.23
N ASP A 99 10.96 -12.26 -0.90
CA ASP A 99 12.38 -12.52 -1.18
C ASP A 99 13.21 -11.28 -1.54
N ARG A 100 12.66 -10.08 -1.37
CA ARG A 100 13.26 -8.82 -1.83
C ARG A 100 13.39 -7.80 -0.72
N VAL A 101 14.34 -6.89 -0.90
CA VAL A 101 14.48 -5.70 -0.04
C VAL A 101 13.52 -4.62 -0.54
N PHE A 102 12.55 -4.27 0.30
CA PHE A 102 11.63 -3.17 0.01
C PHE A 102 12.27 -1.82 0.36
N SER A 103 12.26 -0.90 -0.59
CA SER A 103 12.71 0.48 -0.37
C SER A 103 11.79 1.19 0.63
N HIS A 104 12.34 2.10 1.45
CA HIS A 104 11.57 2.98 2.35
C HIS A 104 10.52 3.87 1.65
N LYS A 105 10.51 3.93 0.31
CA LYS A 105 9.46 4.58 -0.50
C LYS A 105 8.34 3.62 -0.91
N LEU A 106 8.27 2.44 -0.31
CA LEU A 106 7.16 1.50 -0.37
C LEU A 106 6.62 1.29 1.04
N GLN A 107 5.29 1.30 1.16
CA GLN A 107 4.63 0.71 2.32
C GLN A 107 4.46 -0.79 2.06
N VAL A 108 4.71 -1.61 3.08
CA VAL A 108 4.61 -3.07 3.00
C VAL A 108 3.58 -3.55 4.02
N PHE A 109 2.65 -4.38 3.58
CA PHE A 109 1.59 -4.97 4.40
C PHE A 109 1.71 -6.49 4.33
N LEU A 110 1.65 -7.15 5.49
CA LEU A 110 1.69 -8.62 5.60
C LEU A 110 0.29 -9.23 5.36
N LEU A 111 -0.37 -8.76 4.31
CA LEU A 111 -1.74 -9.12 3.92
C LEU A 111 -1.68 -9.87 2.58
N PRO A 112 -1.62 -11.21 2.58
CA PRO A 112 -1.42 -11.99 1.36
C PRO A 112 -2.71 -12.23 0.55
N GLY A 113 -3.87 -12.03 1.16
CA GLY A 113 -5.19 -12.36 0.59
C GLY A 113 -5.81 -11.26 -0.25
N TYR A 114 -6.77 -11.66 -1.10
CA TYR A 114 -7.43 -10.74 -2.03
C TYR A 114 -8.52 -9.91 -1.37
N GLU A 115 -9.08 -10.36 -0.25
CA GLU A 115 -10.05 -9.63 0.57
C GLU A 115 -9.45 -8.31 1.09
N HIS A 116 -8.25 -8.34 1.63
CA HIS A 116 -7.54 -7.14 2.07
C HIS A 116 -7.11 -6.26 0.89
N PHE A 117 -6.64 -6.87 -0.21
CA PHE A 117 -6.36 -6.11 -1.43
C PHE A 117 -7.61 -5.38 -1.92
N ALA A 118 -8.77 -6.03 -1.92
CA ALA A 118 -10.02 -5.44 -2.40
C ALA A 118 -10.41 -4.21 -1.58
N VAL A 119 -10.37 -4.32 -0.25
CA VAL A 119 -10.63 -3.19 0.65
C VAL A 119 -9.67 -2.04 0.37
N LEU A 120 -8.37 -2.32 0.35
CA LEU A 120 -7.35 -1.27 0.20
C LEU A 120 -7.35 -0.65 -1.21
N GLN A 121 -7.72 -1.40 -2.24
CA GLN A 121 -7.80 -0.90 -3.62
C GLN A 121 -9.09 -0.14 -3.92
N SER A 122 -10.11 -0.25 -3.05
CA SER A 122 -11.41 0.38 -3.24
C SER A 122 -11.39 1.89 -3.00
N ARG A 123 -12.41 2.57 -3.52
CA ARG A 123 -12.69 3.99 -3.23
C ARG A 123 -12.90 4.27 -1.74
N VAL A 124 -13.34 3.27 -0.96
CA VAL A 124 -13.51 3.40 0.50
C VAL A 124 -12.18 3.74 1.17
N HIS A 125 -11.14 2.93 0.90
CA HIS A 125 -9.81 3.18 1.44
C HIS A 125 -9.10 4.35 0.74
N GLU A 126 -9.27 4.50 -0.58
CA GLU A 126 -8.63 5.60 -1.30
C GLU A 126 -9.07 6.96 -0.75
N ARG A 127 -10.36 7.14 -0.48
CA ARG A 127 -10.88 8.41 0.04
C ARG A 127 -10.34 8.70 1.44
N TRP A 128 -10.33 7.69 2.32
CA TRP A 128 -9.73 7.79 3.65
C TRP A 128 -8.23 8.15 3.59
N ALA A 129 -7.49 7.46 2.73
CA ALA A 129 -6.06 7.68 2.56
C ALA A 129 -5.74 9.09 2.06
N ARG A 130 -6.51 9.61 1.10
CA ARG A 130 -6.34 10.97 0.58
C ARG A 130 -6.68 12.06 1.59
N LEU A 131 -7.60 11.79 2.52
CA LEU A 131 -7.97 12.75 3.56
C LEU A 131 -6.93 12.79 4.70
N LEU A 132 -6.49 11.62 5.18
CA LEU A 132 -5.67 11.55 6.40
C LEU A 132 -4.15 11.50 6.16
N SER A 133 -3.72 11.15 4.95
CA SER A 133 -2.29 11.22 4.62
C SER A 133 -1.89 12.61 4.13
N SER A 134 -0.61 12.94 4.28
CA SER A 134 -0.03 14.15 3.71
C SER A 134 0.03 14.12 2.17
N THR A 135 0.36 15.27 1.57
CA THR A 135 0.63 15.40 0.13
C THR A 135 2.09 15.79 -0.13
N LEU A 136 2.57 15.43 -1.32
CA LEU A 136 3.77 16.02 -1.91
C LEU A 136 3.35 16.68 -3.23
N GLU A 137 3.28 18.02 -3.23
CA GLU A 137 2.63 18.79 -4.28
C GLU A 137 1.16 18.33 -4.43
N THR A 138 0.79 17.77 -5.57
CA THR A 138 -0.55 17.23 -5.86
C THR A 138 -0.67 15.73 -5.67
N ARG A 139 0.42 15.04 -5.27
CA ARG A 139 0.46 13.59 -5.12
C ARG A 139 0.21 13.21 -3.68
N LEU A 140 -0.47 12.08 -3.48
CA LEU A 140 -0.60 11.43 -2.19
C LEU A 140 0.79 11.06 -1.67
N ASN A 141 1.06 11.36 -0.40
CA ASN A 141 2.20 10.86 0.35
C ASN A 141 1.66 9.98 1.51
N TYR A 142 1.36 8.74 1.16
CA TYR A 142 0.66 7.74 1.98
C TYR A 142 1.34 7.54 3.33
N SER A 143 0.57 7.69 4.41
CA SER A 143 1.04 7.51 5.79
C SER A 143 0.39 6.28 6.40
N ALA A 144 1.18 5.28 6.78
CA ALA A 144 0.62 4.11 7.45
C ALA A 144 0.05 4.47 8.83
N SER A 145 0.74 5.31 9.60
CA SER A 145 0.29 5.72 10.94
C SER A 145 -0.99 6.55 10.89
N ASP A 146 -1.07 7.50 9.95
CA ASP A 146 -2.20 8.45 9.96
C ASP A 146 -3.41 7.90 9.20
N CYS A 147 -3.19 7.00 8.22
CA CYS A 147 -4.26 6.42 7.40
C CYS A 147 -4.51 4.94 7.70
N PHE A 148 -3.52 4.05 7.60
CA PHE A 148 -3.80 2.60 7.67
C PHE A 148 -4.10 2.14 9.09
N GLU A 149 -3.31 2.56 10.06
CA GLU A 149 -3.48 2.18 11.48
C GLU A 149 -4.79 2.73 12.07
N THR A 150 -5.31 3.82 11.49
CA THR A 150 -6.58 4.44 11.89
C THR A 150 -7.76 4.05 11.01
N PHE A 151 -7.55 3.25 9.95
CA PHE A 151 -8.60 2.90 9.01
C PHE A 151 -9.55 1.87 9.62
N PRO A 152 -10.86 2.16 9.71
CA PRO A 152 -11.82 1.19 10.21
C PRO A 152 -12.04 0.10 9.13
N LEU A 153 -11.26 -0.98 9.17
CA LEU A 153 -11.41 -2.15 8.29
C LEU A 153 -12.81 -2.77 8.40
N PRO A 154 -13.34 -3.47 7.39
CA PRO A 154 -14.57 -4.24 7.57
C PRO A 154 -14.46 -5.23 8.74
N GLU A 155 -15.59 -5.64 9.30
CA GLU A 155 -15.62 -6.69 10.33
C GLU A 155 -14.94 -7.97 9.81
N ALA A 156 -14.29 -8.72 10.70
CA ALA A 156 -13.54 -9.92 10.32
C ALA A 156 -14.40 -10.95 9.56
N ALA A 157 -15.70 -11.05 9.89
CA ALA A 157 -16.65 -11.91 9.21
C ALA A 157 -16.86 -11.54 7.72
N ALA A 158 -16.67 -10.28 7.35
CA ALA A 158 -16.76 -9.81 5.97
C ALA A 158 -15.44 -10.00 5.18
N LEU A 159 -14.33 -10.27 5.88
CA LEU A 159 -13.00 -10.50 5.31
C LEU A 159 -12.74 -12.00 5.08
N ASP A 160 -13.73 -12.71 4.52
CA ASP A 160 -13.56 -14.12 4.11
C ASP A 160 -12.68 -14.22 2.84
N PRO A 161 -11.54 -14.93 2.88
CA PRO A 161 -10.69 -15.16 1.70
C PRO A 161 -11.38 -15.90 0.54
N ARG A 162 -12.55 -16.51 0.78
CA ARG A 162 -13.37 -17.20 -0.22
C ARG A 162 -14.67 -16.45 -0.55
N GLY A 163 -14.90 -15.31 0.10
CA GLY A 163 -16.11 -14.51 -0.06
C GLY A 163 -16.12 -13.66 -1.32
N ALA A 164 -17.25 -12.96 -1.52
CA ALA A 164 -17.47 -12.08 -2.67
C ALA A 164 -16.43 -10.95 -2.78
N LEU A 165 -15.97 -10.41 -1.66
CA LEU A 165 -14.94 -9.38 -1.61
C LEU A 165 -13.59 -9.88 -2.13
N ALA A 166 -13.17 -11.07 -1.69
CA ALA A 166 -11.95 -11.71 -2.19
C ALA A 166 -12.06 -12.05 -3.68
N ALA A 167 -13.22 -12.51 -4.14
CA ALA A 167 -13.48 -12.81 -5.55
C ALA A 167 -13.37 -11.55 -6.43
N ALA A 168 -13.98 -10.44 -6.02
CA ALA A 168 -13.87 -9.16 -6.73
C ALA A 168 -12.43 -8.62 -6.74
N GLY A 169 -11.73 -8.71 -5.61
CA GLY A 169 -10.30 -8.41 -5.49
C GLY A 169 -9.44 -9.21 -6.46
N ARG A 170 -9.66 -10.53 -6.52
CA ARG A 170 -8.95 -11.42 -7.43
C ARG A 170 -9.21 -11.05 -8.88
N ALA A 171 -10.48 -10.90 -9.26
CA ALA A 171 -10.89 -10.59 -10.63
C ALA A 171 -10.22 -9.30 -11.13
N LEU A 172 -10.29 -8.22 -10.34
CA LEU A 172 -9.62 -6.98 -10.68
C LEU A 172 -8.10 -7.15 -10.77
N TYR A 173 -7.47 -7.77 -9.77
CA TYR A 173 -6.02 -7.89 -9.71
C TYR A 173 -5.47 -8.66 -10.92
N GLU A 174 -6.05 -9.82 -11.22
CA GLU A 174 -5.61 -10.70 -12.29
C GLU A 174 -5.87 -10.09 -13.67
N ALA A 175 -7.04 -9.48 -13.89
CA ALA A 175 -7.34 -8.78 -15.14
C ALA A 175 -6.40 -7.60 -15.38
N ARG A 176 -6.14 -6.80 -14.33
CA ARG A 176 -5.19 -5.68 -14.39
C ARG A 176 -3.77 -6.16 -14.69
N ALA A 177 -3.31 -7.23 -14.03
CA ALA A 177 -1.99 -7.80 -14.26
C ALA A 177 -1.84 -8.32 -15.70
N ARG A 178 -2.86 -9.01 -16.22
CA ARG A 178 -2.90 -9.48 -17.61
C ARG A 178 -2.83 -8.32 -18.60
N PHE A 179 -3.66 -7.30 -18.40
CA PHE A 179 -3.67 -6.09 -19.23
C PHE A 179 -2.29 -5.40 -19.24
N MET A 180 -1.66 -5.26 -18.07
CA MET A 180 -0.31 -4.68 -17.95
C MET A 180 0.72 -5.44 -18.79
N LEU A 181 0.72 -6.78 -18.72
CA LEU A 181 1.62 -7.63 -19.49
C LEU A 181 1.37 -7.52 -21.00
N GLU A 182 0.11 -7.65 -21.43
CA GLU A 182 -0.29 -7.60 -22.85
C GLU A 182 -0.01 -6.25 -23.50
N THR A 183 -0.05 -5.16 -22.73
CA THR A 183 0.18 -3.80 -23.23
C THR A 183 1.59 -3.27 -22.93
N GLY A 184 2.45 -4.07 -22.30
CA GLY A 184 3.82 -3.68 -21.97
C GLY A 184 3.90 -2.45 -21.08
N GLN A 185 2.92 -2.23 -20.18
CA GLN A 185 2.89 -1.04 -19.32
C GLN A 185 2.67 -1.34 -17.83
N GLY A 186 3.18 -0.46 -16.97
CA GLY A 186 3.01 -0.54 -15.52
C GLY A 186 1.69 0.06 -15.00
N LEU A 187 1.51 -0.01 -13.68
CA LEU A 187 0.38 0.59 -12.96
C LEU A 187 0.17 2.07 -13.29
N THR A 188 1.24 2.89 -13.40
CA THR A 188 1.06 4.33 -13.63
C THR A 188 0.34 4.63 -14.95
N ARG A 189 0.73 3.98 -16.05
CA ARG A 189 0.04 4.18 -17.34
C ARG A 189 -1.36 3.60 -17.31
N THR A 190 -1.51 2.41 -16.73
CA THR A 190 -2.80 1.74 -16.55
C THR A 190 -3.80 2.65 -15.83
N TYR A 191 -3.46 3.18 -14.65
CA TYR A 191 -4.38 4.03 -13.88
C TYR A 191 -4.59 5.42 -14.50
N ASN A 192 -3.62 5.97 -15.23
CA ASN A 192 -3.87 7.18 -16.03
C ASN A 192 -4.97 6.92 -17.07
N ALA A 193 -4.92 5.80 -17.79
CA ALA A 193 -5.96 5.43 -18.74
C ALA A 193 -7.31 5.16 -18.07
N LEU A 194 -7.32 4.54 -16.88
CA LEU A 194 -8.56 4.26 -16.16
C LEU A 194 -9.32 5.53 -15.75
N VAL A 195 -8.62 6.58 -15.32
CA VAL A 195 -9.26 7.83 -14.89
C VAL A 195 -9.58 8.79 -16.03
N ASP A 196 -8.93 8.64 -17.18
CA ASP A 196 -9.10 9.53 -18.34
C ASP A 196 -10.38 9.15 -19.12
N PRO A 197 -11.43 9.99 -19.10
CA PRO A 197 -12.69 9.64 -19.75
C PRO A 197 -12.58 9.62 -21.29
N GLU A 198 -11.55 10.25 -21.88
CA GLU A 198 -11.31 10.21 -23.34
C GLU A 198 -10.79 8.86 -23.81
N VAL A 199 -10.27 8.02 -22.89
CA VAL A 199 -9.84 6.66 -23.22
C VAL A 199 -11.05 5.73 -23.29
N THR A 200 -11.33 5.23 -24.50
CA THR A 200 -12.49 4.37 -24.81
C THR A 200 -12.11 2.92 -25.15
N ASP A 201 -10.85 2.52 -25.00
CA ASP A 201 -10.40 1.13 -25.21
C ASP A 201 -11.27 0.15 -24.38
N ALA A 202 -11.80 -0.88 -25.05
CA ALA A 202 -12.73 -1.83 -24.44
C ALA A 202 -12.12 -2.57 -23.23
N ARG A 203 -10.82 -2.86 -23.23
CA ARG A 203 -10.11 -3.50 -22.11
C ARG A 203 -10.02 -2.54 -20.92
N VAL A 204 -9.81 -1.24 -21.19
CA VAL A 204 -9.84 -0.21 -20.15
C VAL A 204 -11.25 -0.07 -19.57
N ALA A 205 -12.30 -0.12 -20.41
CA ALA A 205 -13.68 -0.13 -19.95
C ALA A 205 -14.00 -1.36 -19.07
N SER A 206 -13.54 -2.55 -19.44
CA SER A 206 -13.67 -3.76 -18.61
C SER A 206 -12.98 -3.62 -17.26
N LEU A 207 -11.77 -3.05 -17.21
CA LEU A 207 -11.08 -2.78 -15.94
C LEU A 207 -11.84 -1.76 -15.06
N ARG A 208 -12.45 -0.72 -15.66
CA ARG A 208 -13.33 0.22 -14.93
C ARG A 208 -14.55 -0.49 -14.34
N ALA A 209 -15.14 -1.43 -15.08
CA ALA A 209 -16.26 -2.23 -14.58
C ALA A 209 -15.84 -3.10 -13.39
N LEU A 210 -14.70 -3.78 -13.46
CA LEU A 210 -14.15 -4.57 -12.35
C LEU A 210 -13.82 -3.71 -11.12
N HIS A 211 -13.32 -2.49 -11.32
CA HIS A 211 -13.14 -1.54 -10.22
C HIS A 211 -14.48 -1.19 -9.55
N ARG A 212 -15.52 -0.93 -10.34
CA ARG A 212 -16.86 -0.64 -9.81
C ARG A 212 -17.46 -1.83 -9.06
N GLU A 213 -17.23 -3.05 -9.53
CA GLU A 213 -17.64 -4.28 -8.83
C GLU A 213 -16.90 -4.45 -7.50
N LEU A 214 -15.60 -4.20 -7.49
CA LEU A 214 -14.79 -4.20 -6.27
C LEU A 214 -15.25 -3.13 -5.28
N ASP A 215 -15.58 -1.91 -5.74
CA ASP A 215 -16.11 -0.85 -4.88
C ASP A 215 -17.47 -1.25 -4.27
N ARG A 216 -18.36 -1.86 -5.06
CA ARG A 216 -19.63 -2.39 -4.54
C ARG A 216 -19.41 -3.49 -3.50
N ALA A 217 -18.49 -4.42 -3.75
CA ALA A 217 -18.17 -5.50 -2.82
C ALA A 217 -17.57 -4.94 -1.51
N ALA A 218 -16.71 -3.92 -1.61
CA ALA A 218 -16.16 -3.24 -0.44
C ALA A 218 -17.26 -2.54 0.37
N LEU A 219 -18.14 -1.77 -0.27
CA LEU A 219 -19.28 -1.13 0.40
C LEU A 219 -20.21 -2.16 1.06
N ALA A 220 -20.48 -3.28 0.39
CA ALA A 220 -21.26 -4.39 0.96
C ALA A 220 -20.60 -5.02 2.19
N ALA A 221 -19.26 -5.09 2.24
CA ALA A 221 -18.53 -5.57 3.41
C ALA A 221 -18.70 -4.66 4.65
N TYR A 222 -19.08 -3.39 4.44
CA TYR A 222 -19.48 -2.46 5.49
C TYR A 222 -21.01 -2.44 5.75
N GLY A 223 -21.79 -3.18 4.97
CA GLY A 223 -23.26 -3.14 5.00
C GLY A 223 -23.87 -1.91 4.30
N TRP A 224 -23.10 -1.18 3.49
CA TRP A 224 -23.53 0.06 2.82
C TRP A 224 -23.98 -0.18 1.37
N THR A 225 -24.85 -1.17 1.16
CA THR A 225 -25.28 -1.62 -0.18
C THR A 225 -26.11 -0.60 -0.96
N GLU A 226 -26.67 0.38 -0.27
CA GLU A 226 -27.44 1.49 -0.84
C GLU A 226 -26.56 2.56 -1.48
N LEU A 227 -25.25 2.61 -1.13
CA LEU A 227 -24.32 3.54 -1.73
C LEU A 227 -23.90 3.03 -3.12
N ALA A 228 -24.23 3.81 -4.15
CA ALA A 228 -23.81 3.52 -5.51
C ALA A 228 -22.43 4.13 -5.80
N PRO A 229 -21.38 3.32 -6.08
CA PRO A 229 -20.07 3.89 -6.39
C PRO A 229 -20.11 4.65 -7.71
N PRO A 230 -19.56 5.89 -7.74
CA PRO A 230 -19.50 6.71 -8.94
C PRO A 230 -18.55 6.08 -9.97
N PRO A 231 -18.64 6.48 -11.25
CA PRO A 231 -17.69 6.06 -12.27
C PRO A 231 -16.23 6.31 -11.85
N MET A 232 -15.31 5.45 -12.28
CA MET A 232 -13.87 5.60 -12.00
C MET A 232 -13.25 6.80 -12.75
N THR A 233 -13.85 7.21 -13.86
CA THR A 233 -13.38 8.32 -14.68
C THR A 233 -13.48 9.67 -13.97
N ALA A 234 -12.64 10.62 -14.37
CA ALA A 234 -12.73 12.00 -13.92
C ALA A 234 -14.09 12.62 -14.33
N PRO A 235 -14.74 13.39 -13.44
CA PRO A 235 -16.07 13.93 -13.70
C PRO A 235 -16.09 15.00 -14.82
N ARG A 236 -16.97 14.81 -15.80
CA ARG A 236 -17.23 15.72 -16.93
C ARG A 236 -18.30 16.75 -16.56
N GLY A 237 -17.88 17.80 -15.87
CA GLY A 237 -18.74 18.96 -15.58
C GLY A 237 -19.31 18.98 -14.17
N ALA A 238 -20.15 19.99 -13.90
CA ALA A 238 -20.59 20.32 -12.54
C ALA A 238 -21.47 19.25 -11.91
N HIS A 239 -22.37 18.62 -12.69
CA HIS A 239 -23.28 17.60 -12.19
C HIS A 239 -22.54 16.35 -11.68
N GLU A 240 -21.62 15.80 -12.49
CA GLU A 240 -20.82 14.64 -12.11
C GLU A 240 -19.88 14.96 -10.93
N ARG A 241 -19.30 16.17 -10.89
CA ARG A 241 -18.50 16.63 -9.74
C ARG A 241 -19.32 16.67 -8.46
N ALA A 242 -20.54 17.19 -8.51
CA ALA A 242 -21.44 17.24 -7.36
C ALA A 242 -21.88 15.84 -6.91
N ALA A 243 -22.15 14.92 -7.85
CA ALA A 243 -22.49 13.54 -7.53
C ALA A 243 -21.32 12.80 -6.85
N LEU A 244 -20.10 12.97 -7.37
CA LEU A 244 -18.89 12.41 -6.75
C LEU A 244 -18.67 12.99 -5.34
N ALA A 245 -18.78 14.31 -5.17
CA ALA A 245 -18.62 14.96 -3.88
C ALA A 245 -19.63 14.42 -2.84
N ARG A 246 -20.92 14.33 -3.19
CA ARG A 246 -21.94 13.77 -2.29
C ARG A 246 -21.63 12.34 -1.85
N PHE A 247 -21.17 11.50 -2.78
CA PHE A 247 -20.76 10.14 -2.45
C PHE A 247 -19.54 10.13 -1.51
N GLU A 248 -18.53 10.96 -1.80
CA GLU A 248 -17.30 11.04 -1.00
C GLU A 248 -17.56 11.59 0.41
N ASP A 249 -18.45 12.56 0.56
CA ASP A 249 -18.82 13.14 1.86
C ASP A 249 -19.59 12.13 2.71
N GLU A 250 -20.64 11.52 2.16
CA GLU A 250 -21.43 10.47 2.85
C GLU A 250 -20.55 9.28 3.27
N LEU A 251 -19.62 8.87 2.40
CA LEU A 251 -18.67 7.80 2.68
C LEU A 251 -17.74 8.15 3.85
N LEU A 252 -17.22 9.38 3.87
CA LEU A 252 -16.34 9.85 4.95
C LEU A 252 -17.08 9.96 6.27
N ASP A 253 -18.30 10.50 6.28
CA ASP A 253 -19.11 10.62 7.49
C ASP A 253 -19.34 9.25 8.14
N ARG A 254 -19.66 8.24 7.34
CA ARG A 254 -19.82 6.86 7.82
C ARG A 254 -18.52 6.25 8.34
N LEU A 255 -17.40 6.49 7.66
CA LEU A 255 -16.09 6.01 8.10
C LEU A 255 -15.68 6.64 9.43
N PHE A 256 -15.86 7.96 9.59
CA PHE A 256 -15.57 8.64 10.86
C PHE A 256 -16.50 8.16 11.98
N ALA A 257 -17.79 8.00 11.72
CA ALA A 257 -18.74 7.46 12.70
C ALA A 257 -18.39 6.02 13.10
N LEU A 258 -17.96 5.17 12.16
CA LEU A 258 -17.49 3.81 12.45
C LEU A 258 -16.20 3.83 13.27
N ASN A 259 -15.23 4.65 12.87
CA ASN A 259 -13.95 4.75 13.56
C ASN A 259 -14.12 5.25 15.00
N ALA A 260 -14.95 6.28 15.22
CA ALA A 260 -15.24 6.81 16.55
C ALA A 260 -15.90 5.76 17.46
N ARG A 261 -16.85 4.99 16.94
CA ARG A 261 -17.50 3.89 17.68
C ARG A 261 -16.50 2.81 18.08
N ARG A 262 -15.62 2.40 17.19
CA ARG A 262 -14.60 1.38 17.48
C ARG A 262 -13.56 1.85 18.47
N ALA A 263 -13.07 3.08 18.31
CA ALA A 263 -12.15 3.67 19.27
C ALA A 263 -12.77 3.77 20.68
N ALA A 264 -14.09 3.99 20.79
CA ALA A 264 -14.78 3.94 22.08
C ALA A 264 -14.81 2.52 22.66
N ALA A 265 -15.20 1.52 21.86
CA ALA A 265 -15.23 0.12 22.27
C ALA A 265 -13.84 -0.42 22.70
N GLU A 266 -12.77 -0.04 21.99
CA GLU A 266 -11.39 -0.41 22.35
C GLU A 266 -10.95 0.21 23.67
N ARG A 267 -11.31 1.49 23.92
CA ARG A 267 -11.04 2.14 25.21
C ARG A 267 -11.78 1.46 26.35
N GLU A 268 -13.04 1.08 26.14
CA GLU A 268 -13.83 0.34 27.12
C GLU A 268 -13.23 -1.05 27.41
N ALA A 269 -12.86 -1.81 26.37
CA ALA A 269 -12.24 -3.13 26.54
C ALA A 269 -10.92 -3.06 27.32
N CYS A 270 -10.06 -2.09 27.01
CA CYS A 270 -8.80 -1.86 27.71
C CYS A 270 -9.01 -1.52 29.20
N LEU A 271 -10.06 -0.73 29.52
CA LEU A 271 -10.41 -0.43 30.91
C LEU A 271 -10.88 -1.68 31.68
N HIS A 272 -11.56 -2.62 31.03
CA HIS A 272 -12.00 -3.87 31.67
C HIS A 272 -10.84 -4.87 31.88
N GLU A 273 -9.86 -4.92 30.97
CA GLU A 273 -8.65 -5.75 31.14
C GLU A 273 -7.75 -5.27 32.29
N HIS A 274 -7.85 -4.01 32.70
CA HIS A 274 -7.09 -3.44 33.83
C HIS A 274 -7.79 -3.53 35.20
N VAL A 275 -9.04 -4.02 35.24
CA VAL A 275 -9.85 -4.14 36.47
C VAL A 275 -9.98 -5.60 36.93
N LEU A 276 -9.49 -6.56 36.14
CA LEU A 276 -9.40 -8.00 36.47
C LEU A 276 -7.96 -8.41 36.78
#